data_AF-A3HTG4-F1
#
_entry.id   AF-A3HTG4-F1
#
_cell.length_a   1.000
_cell.length_b   1.000
_cell.length_c   1.000
_cell.angle_alpha   90.00
_cell.angle_beta   90.00
_cell.angle_gamma   90.00
#
_symmetry.space_group_name_H-M   'P 1'
#
loop_
_entity.id
_entity.type
_entity.pdbx_description
1 polymer ?
#
loop_
_entity_poly.entity_id
_entity_poly.type
_entity_poly.pdbx_seq_one_letter_code
_entity_poly.pdbx_strand_id
1 'polypeptide(L)'
;MKKLILSMALIGATTLAFGQKKVVKSASKNYKKGDLEVALSEINAATQDPETSEDPETYFIKAQIETKMFGSDSTNTAQNFEIGKSAYETFMKSFEMAGSNKEDGIGEDIWEEDVVGVPDNLRPYSINTLKNTSFDKAIERYNEDDLEMAYHFFDLAGDIAPQDTTIHYNAGFLANDLGMYEEAKKHFNMLLEVDDYNKLNTYYFLVQILSGQDENPEGAYDMVMAAREDYPGDKILAEYEIQLLLQLNKMDEAMASIQNALKNDPNNASILLRSGYLKEKSGDMEGALEDYKKSVEADPEFYDGNFYTGALMLDRAREILAELNALPDDEWEEKSESMGKAADDYYEQAIPYFTKALEIQPDNTDVMEVLFQVHTRLKNEAKAEEYNKKLIELKGPNWIEG
;
A
#
# COMPACT_ATOMS: atom_id res chain seq x y z
N MET A 1 35.56 0.22 54.36
CA MET A 1 34.37 0.81 53.72
C MET A 1 34.73 2.20 53.21
N LYS A 2 34.64 2.38 51.89
CA LYS A 2 34.94 3.63 51.17
C LYS A 2 33.87 4.69 51.51
N LYS A 3 34.29 5.93 51.78
CA LYS A 3 33.55 7.12 51.34
C LYS A 3 34.59 8.17 50.92
N LEU A 4 34.86 8.18 49.62
CA LEU A 4 35.56 9.24 48.91
C LEU A 4 34.64 10.46 48.88
N ILE A 5 35.11 11.57 49.45
CA ILE A 5 34.51 12.88 49.24
C ILE A 5 35.07 13.38 47.90
N LEU A 6 34.19 13.53 46.92
CA LEU A 6 34.49 13.99 45.58
C LEU A 6 34.79 15.50 45.63
N SER A 7 36.01 15.90 45.33
CA SER A 7 36.38 17.29 45.13
C SER A 7 35.83 17.75 43.77
N MET A 8 34.79 18.57 43.75
CA MET A 8 34.43 19.34 42.55
C MET A 8 35.54 20.35 42.30
N ALA A 9 36.35 20.10 41.27
CA ALA A 9 37.17 21.14 40.67
C ALA A 9 36.23 22.04 39.87
N LEU A 10 35.90 23.20 40.45
CA LEU A 10 35.25 24.30 39.76
C LEU A 10 36.23 24.82 38.70
N ILE A 11 36.11 24.35 37.45
CA ILE A 11 36.79 24.98 36.33
C ILE A 11 36.02 26.27 36.07
N GLY A 12 36.56 27.37 36.58
CA GLY A 12 36.06 28.71 36.30
C GLY A 12 36.07 28.95 34.80
N ALA A 13 34.89 29.14 34.23
CA ALA A 13 34.73 29.67 32.88
C ALA A 13 35.33 31.08 32.86
N THR A 14 36.56 31.19 32.37
CA THR A 14 37.06 32.47 31.88
C THR A 14 36.37 32.70 30.55
N THR A 15 35.29 33.49 30.56
CA THR A 15 34.71 34.03 29.33
C THR A 15 35.69 35.05 28.78
N LEU A 16 36.72 34.55 28.07
CA LEU A 16 37.34 35.35 27.04
C LEU A 16 36.22 35.65 26.04
N ALA A 17 35.73 36.88 26.06
CA ALA A 17 34.80 37.42 25.09
C ALA A 17 35.50 37.44 23.71
N PHE A 18 35.62 36.28 23.09
CA PHE A 18 35.94 36.18 21.68
C PHE A 18 34.69 36.64 20.92
N GLY A 19 34.85 37.60 20.00
CA GLY A 19 33.76 37.97 19.10
C GLY A 19 33.25 36.74 18.35
N GLN A 20 31.94 36.62 18.16
CA GLN A 20 31.29 35.33 17.91
C GLN A 20 31.56 34.80 16.49
N LYS A 21 31.90 35.69 15.57
CA LYS A 21 32.52 35.33 14.27
C LYS A 21 33.83 34.54 14.39
N LYS A 22 34.58 34.67 15.49
CA LYS A 22 35.76 33.83 15.75
C LYS A 22 35.37 32.42 16.19
N VAL A 23 34.23 32.26 16.86
CA VAL A 23 33.69 30.95 17.26
C VAL A 23 33.26 30.17 16.03
N VAL A 24 32.56 30.79 15.07
CA VAL A 24 32.22 30.17 13.77
C VAL A 24 33.49 29.69 13.03
N LYS A 25 34.54 30.52 12.99
CA LYS A 25 35.84 30.14 12.40
C LYS A 25 36.54 29.01 13.16
N SER A 26 36.39 28.95 14.49
CA SER A 26 36.91 27.86 15.32
C SER A 26 36.19 26.56 14.97
N ALA A 27 34.85 26.60 14.90
CA ALA A 27 34.03 25.46 14.55
C ALA A 27 34.40 24.90 13.17
N SER A 28 34.49 25.75 12.15
CA SER A 28 34.94 25.36 10.81
C SER A 28 36.34 24.72 10.80
N LYS A 29 37.26 25.23 11.63
CA LYS A 29 38.60 24.66 11.76
C LYS A 29 38.59 23.29 12.44
N ASN A 30 37.79 23.11 13.49
CA ASN A 30 37.64 21.84 14.19
C ASN A 30 36.94 20.80 13.31
N TYR A 31 35.92 21.22 12.54
CA TYR A 31 35.29 20.42 11.49
C TYR A 31 36.32 19.88 10.49
N LYS A 32 37.17 20.75 9.92
CA LYS A 32 38.22 20.35 8.96
C LYS A 32 39.27 19.40 9.54
N LYS A 33 39.42 19.35 10.88
CA LYS A 33 40.30 18.40 11.56
C LYS A 33 39.63 17.07 11.90
N GLY A 34 38.30 16.99 11.80
CA GLY A 34 37.51 15.85 12.26
C GLY A 34 37.12 15.90 13.74
N ASP A 35 37.34 17.02 14.44
CA ASP A 35 36.94 17.20 15.85
C ASP A 35 35.44 17.57 15.92
N LEU A 36 34.57 16.68 15.44
CA LEU A 36 33.16 16.98 15.14
C LEU A 36 32.33 17.38 16.37
N GLU A 37 32.54 16.73 17.52
CA GLU A 37 31.83 17.09 18.77
C GLU A 37 32.17 18.52 19.23
N VAL A 38 33.45 18.91 19.10
CA VAL A 38 33.90 20.26 19.45
C VAL A 38 33.33 21.27 18.45
N ALA A 39 33.40 20.96 17.16
CA ALA A 39 32.84 21.81 16.11
C ALA A 39 31.34 22.02 16.28
N LEU A 40 30.58 20.95 16.58
CA LEU A 40 29.14 21.00 16.81
C LEU A 40 28.80 21.82 18.05
N SER A 41 29.55 21.65 19.15
CA SER A 41 29.36 22.45 20.37
C SER A 41 29.60 23.95 20.13
N GLU A 42 30.69 24.29 19.45
CA GLU A 42 31.03 25.68 19.11
C GLU A 42 30.00 26.31 18.16
N ILE A 43 29.59 25.60 17.10
CA ILE A 43 28.64 26.15 16.13
C ILE A 43 27.24 26.28 16.74
N ASN A 44 26.82 25.35 17.62
CA ASN A 44 25.57 25.48 18.35
C ASN A 44 25.56 26.73 19.23
N ALA A 45 26.67 27.04 19.92
CA ALA A 45 26.80 28.29 20.66
C ALA A 45 26.70 29.52 19.75
N ALA A 46 27.31 29.49 18.56
CA ALA A 46 27.23 30.59 17.60
C ALA A 46 25.81 30.80 17.05
N THR A 47 25.00 29.75 16.87
CA THR A 47 23.59 29.91 16.43
C THR A 47 22.69 30.62 17.44
N GLN A 48 23.12 30.72 18.71
CA GLN A 48 22.38 31.41 19.78
C GLN A 48 22.84 32.86 19.99
N ASP A 49 23.91 33.28 19.32
CA ASP A 49 24.47 34.61 19.49
C ASP A 49 23.86 35.62 18.50
N PRO A 50 23.42 36.82 18.93
CA PRO A 50 22.79 37.79 18.05
C PRO A 50 23.66 38.28 16.87
N GLU A 51 24.99 38.17 16.94
CA GLU A 51 25.87 38.55 15.84
C GLU A 51 25.89 37.51 14.71
N THR A 52 25.71 36.23 15.06
CA THR A 52 25.89 35.09 14.14
C THR A 52 24.61 34.29 13.90
N SER A 53 23.56 34.48 14.71
CA SER A 53 22.25 33.82 14.56
C SER A 53 21.49 34.25 13.31
N GLU A 54 21.84 35.40 12.74
CA GLU A 54 21.27 35.97 11.51
C GLU A 54 22.16 35.74 10.28
N ASP A 55 23.29 35.02 10.43
CA ASP A 55 24.22 34.74 9.34
C ASP A 55 23.95 33.33 8.75
N PRO A 56 23.51 33.21 7.48
CA PRO A 56 23.24 31.93 6.85
C PRO A 56 24.46 30.99 6.84
N GLU A 57 25.68 31.53 6.78
CA GLU A 57 26.93 30.76 6.78
C GLU A 57 27.11 29.95 8.08
N THR A 58 26.65 30.50 9.21
CA THR A 58 26.70 29.82 10.52
C THR A 58 25.89 28.52 10.48
N TYR A 59 24.71 28.55 9.86
CA TYR A 59 23.86 27.37 9.71
C TYR A 59 24.39 26.41 8.65
N PHE A 60 24.95 26.92 7.55
CA PHE A 60 25.58 26.07 6.53
C PHE A 60 26.71 25.22 7.13
N ILE A 61 27.63 25.84 7.88
CA ILE A 61 28.71 25.13 8.58
C ILE A 61 28.16 24.10 9.57
N LYS A 62 27.07 24.44 10.29
CA LYS A 62 26.41 23.49 11.20
C LYS A 62 25.88 22.27 10.44
N ALA A 63 25.18 22.48 9.33
CA ALA A 63 24.64 21.40 8.51
C ALA A 63 25.74 20.51 7.90
N GLN A 64 26.88 21.07 7.50
CA GLN A 64 28.05 20.29 7.07
C GLN A 64 28.61 19.40 8.19
N ILE A 65 28.69 19.92 9.42
CA ILE A 65 29.13 19.16 10.59
C ILE A 65 28.17 18.01 10.88
N GLU A 66 26.86 18.31 10.93
CA GLU A 66 25.81 17.32 11.19
C GLU A 66 25.79 16.24 10.10
N THR A 67 25.91 16.62 8.83
CA THR A 67 25.97 15.68 7.69
C THR A 67 27.19 14.76 7.79
N LYS A 68 28.36 15.30 8.15
CA LYS A 68 29.57 14.49 8.35
C LYS A 68 29.42 13.55 9.54
N MET A 69 28.81 13.99 10.64
CA MET A 69 28.52 13.13 11.80
C MET A 69 27.55 12.01 11.44
N PHE A 70 26.48 12.36 10.71
CA PHE A 70 25.48 11.42 10.22
C PHE A 70 26.11 10.29 9.38
N GLY A 71 26.93 10.65 8.38
CA GLY A 71 27.61 9.68 7.52
C GLY A 71 28.73 8.89 8.19
N SER A 72 29.38 9.43 9.22
CA SER A 72 30.49 8.74 9.92
C SER A 72 30.02 7.65 10.89
N ASP A 73 28.77 7.73 11.34
CA ASP A 73 28.16 6.74 12.22
C ASP A 73 27.49 5.63 11.39
N SER A 74 28.06 4.43 11.47
CA SER A 74 27.62 3.22 10.75
C SER A 74 26.56 2.41 11.49
N THR A 75 26.09 2.88 12.66
CA THR A 75 25.06 2.17 13.42
C THR A 75 23.66 2.33 12.84
N ASN A 76 23.44 3.36 12.01
CA ASN A 76 22.17 3.76 11.36
C ASN A 76 20.95 3.66 12.29
N THR A 77 21.11 4.01 13.56
CA THR A 77 20.04 3.99 14.57
C THR A 77 19.07 5.17 14.40
N ALA A 78 17.95 5.16 15.13
CA ALA A 78 17.06 6.33 15.23
C ALA A 78 17.80 7.60 15.69
N GLN A 79 18.78 7.48 16.60
CA GLN A 79 19.60 8.63 17.01
C GLN A 79 20.46 9.16 15.86
N ASN A 80 21.02 8.27 15.03
CA ASN A 80 21.75 8.66 13.83
C ASN A 80 20.83 9.38 12.84
N PHE A 81 19.61 8.86 12.63
CA PHE A 81 18.60 9.47 11.77
C PHE A 81 18.24 10.89 12.21
N GLU A 82 18.05 11.14 13.51
CA GLU A 82 17.77 12.49 14.01
C GLU A 82 18.90 13.51 13.69
N ILE A 83 20.16 13.06 13.60
CA ILE A 83 21.26 13.93 13.15
C ILE A 83 21.10 14.28 11.66
N GLY A 84 20.79 13.29 10.81
CA GLY A 84 20.54 13.51 9.38
C GLY A 84 19.34 14.43 9.13
N LYS A 85 18.25 14.22 9.86
CA LYS A 85 17.06 15.09 9.82
C LYS A 85 17.38 16.52 10.27
N SER A 86 18.11 16.70 11.38
CA SER A 86 18.57 18.02 11.82
C SER A 86 19.46 18.71 10.79
N ALA A 87 20.31 17.94 10.08
CA ALA A 87 21.16 18.49 9.02
C ALA A 87 20.31 19.03 7.87
N TYR A 88 19.28 18.29 7.43
CA TYR A 88 18.32 18.73 6.42
C TYR A 88 17.60 20.01 6.84
N GLU A 89 17.02 20.04 8.04
CA GLU A 89 16.34 21.22 8.59
C GLU A 89 17.28 22.43 8.66
N THR A 90 18.54 22.21 9.06
CA THR A 90 19.56 23.27 9.14
C THR A 90 19.99 23.77 7.76
N PHE A 91 20.11 22.89 6.76
CA PHE A 91 20.36 23.30 5.36
C PHE A 91 19.22 24.16 4.85
N MET A 92 17.97 23.72 5.03
CA MET A 92 16.80 24.46 4.55
C MET A 92 16.68 25.82 5.23
N LYS A 93 16.99 25.91 6.53
CA LYS A 93 17.07 27.20 7.24
C LYS A 93 18.15 28.11 6.66
N SER A 94 19.36 27.59 6.44
CA SER A 94 20.46 28.36 5.84
C SER A 94 20.07 28.86 4.44
N PHE A 95 19.46 28.00 3.63
CA PHE A 95 18.98 28.31 2.29
C PHE A 95 17.90 29.40 2.28
N GLU A 96 16.92 29.32 3.20
CA GLU A 96 15.89 30.34 3.36
C GLU A 96 16.51 31.70 3.73
N MET A 97 17.40 31.72 4.72
CA MET A 97 18.11 32.93 5.15
C MET A 97 18.98 33.54 4.03
N ALA A 98 19.51 32.70 3.13
CA ALA A 98 20.28 33.12 1.96
C ALA A 98 19.41 33.56 0.76
N GLY A 99 18.08 33.60 0.91
CA GLY A 99 17.16 34.07 -0.13
C GLY A 99 16.67 32.99 -1.09
N SER A 100 16.88 31.70 -0.78
CA SER A 100 16.32 30.56 -1.51
C SER A 100 16.69 30.47 -3.00
N ASN A 101 17.89 30.94 -3.37
CA ASN A 101 18.42 30.80 -4.73
C ASN A 101 19.49 29.73 -4.76
N LYS A 102 19.33 28.67 -5.58
CA LYS A 102 20.30 27.57 -5.70
C LYS A 102 21.56 27.94 -6.51
N GLU A 103 21.53 29.06 -7.25
CA GLU A 103 22.56 29.41 -8.24
C GLU A 103 23.50 30.53 -7.78
N ASP A 104 23.43 30.96 -6.50
CA ASP A 104 24.26 32.06 -6.01
C ASP A 104 24.65 31.88 -4.53
N GLY A 105 25.86 32.33 -4.20
CA GLY A 105 26.44 32.32 -2.85
C GLY A 105 26.30 30.97 -2.14
N ILE A 106 25.83 31.01 -0.90
CA ILE A 106 25.63 29.82 -0.05
C ILE A 106 24.67 28.81 -0.69
N GLY A 107 23.75 29.24 -1.55
CA GLY A 107 22.86 28.32 -2.25
C GLY A 107 23.58 27.37 -3.19
N GLU A 108 24.60 27.86 -3.90
CA GLU A 108 25.46 27.00 -4.74
C GLU A 108 26.18 25.94 -3.88
N ASP A 109 26.73 26.37 -2.73
CA ASP A 109 27.44 25.48 -1.80
C ASP A 109 26.52 24.44 -1.12
N ILE A 110 25.28 24.82 -0.77
CA ILE A 110 24.28 23.91 -0.18
C ILE A 110 23.93 22.79 -1.16
N TRP A 111 23.79 23.12 -2.44
CA TRP A 111 23.37 22.18 -3.48
C TRP A 111 24.54 21.61 -4.28
N GLU A 112 25.78 21.84 -3.84
CA GLU A 112 26.98 21.33 -4.53
C GLU A 112 26.88 19.82 -4.74
N GLU A 113 27.15 19.37 -5.97
CA GLU A 113 27.09 17.96 -6.33
C GLU A 113 28.18 17.15 -5.63
N ASP A 114 27.79 15.98 -5.14
CA ASP A 114 28.70 15.07 -4.46
C ASP A 114 29.37 14.13 -5.48
N VAL A 115 30.67 14.30 -5.68
CA VAL A 115 31.41 13.61 -6.73
C VAL A 115 32.02 12.31 -6.21
N VAL A 116 31.68 11.20 -6.86
CA VAL A 116 32.22 9.88 -6.56
C VAL A 116 33.75 9.88 -6.65
N GLY A 117 34.41 9.36 -5.61
CA GLY A 117 35.87 9.21 -5.55
C GLY A 117 36.62 10.42 -5.00
N VAL A 118 35.91 11.50 -4.63
CA VAL A 118 36.53 12.61 -3.88
C VAL A 118 36.94 12.12 -2.48
N PRO A 119 38.18 12.37 -2.04
CA PRO A 119 38.62 12.06 -0.68
C PRO A 119 37.68 12.68 0.36
N ASP A 120 37.41 11.98 1.45
CA ASP A 120 36.49 12.42 2.52
C ASP A 120 36.74 13.86 3.00
N ASN A 121 38.01 14.27 3.10
CA ASN A 121 38.40 15.61 3.55
C ASN A 121 38.18 16.73 2.50
N LEU A 122 37.81 16.36 1.27
CA LEU A 122 37.49 17.26 0.16
C LEU A 122 36.01 17.15 -0.26
N ARG A 123 35.24 16.26 0.36
CA ARG A 123 33.81 16.11 0.09
C ARG A 123 33.08 17.38 0.55
N PRO A 124 32.07 17.87 -0.20
CA PRO A 124 31.41 19.14 0.13
C PRO A 124 30.53 19.03 1.39
N TYR A 125 30.05 17.81 1.71
CA TYR A 125 29.03 17.59 2.75
C TYR A 125 27.83 18.53 2.57
N SER A 126 27.40 18.66 1.32
CA SER A 126 26.24 19.41 0.86
C SER A 126 24.93 18.67 1.17
N ILE A 127 23.78 19.27 0.86
CA ILE A 127 22.48 18.60 0.94
C ILE A 127 22.41 17.40 -0.01
N ASN A 128 23.13 17.44 -1.13
CA ASN A 128 23.28 16.31 -2.05
C ASN A 128 24.12 15.18 -1.44
N THR A 129 25.15 15.51 -0.65
CA THR A 129 25.89 14.50 0.14
C THR A 129 24.97 13.84 1.17
N LEU A 130 24.13 14.63 1.85
CA LEU A 130 23.15 14.12 2.80
C LEU A 130 22.15 13.17 2.13
N LYS A 131 21.57 13.56 0.99
CA LYS A 131 20.68 12.70 0.18
C LYS A 131 21.33 11.36 -0.16
N ASN A 132 22.53 11.38 -0.74
CA ASN A 132 23.23 10.16 -1.15
C ASN A 132 23.52 9.27 0.08
N THR A 133 23.96 9.87 1.18
CA THR A 133 24.24 9.14 2.43
C THR A 133 22.97 8.52 3.03
N SER A 134 21.84 9.24 3.01
CA SER A 134 20.54 8.72 3.45
C SER A 134 20.09 7.56 2.56
N PHE A 135 20.23 7.68 1.24
CA PHE A 135 19.92 6.59 0.31
C PHE A 135 20.74 5.33 0.57
N ASP A 136 22.05 5.46 0.76
CA ASP A 136 22.94 4.33 1.06
C ASP A 136 22.55 3.65 2.40
N LYS A 137 22.26 4.45 3.44
CA LYS A 137 21.81 3.94 4.74
C LYS A 137 20.45 3.24 4.66
N ALA A 138 19.55 3.74 3.81
CA ALA A 138 18.26 3.09 3.56
C ALA A 138 18.45 1.69 2.97
N ILE A 139 19.35 1.55 2.00
CA ILE A 139 19.70 0.25 1.40
C ILE A 139 20.34 -0.69 2.44
N GLU A 140 21.24 -0.18 3.28
CA GLU A 140 21.86 -0.99 4.35
C GLU A 140 20.80 -1.53 5.31
N ARG A 141 19.89 -0.69 5.82
CA ARG A 141 18.79 -1.10 6.71
C ARG A 141 17.83 -2.08 6.05
N TYR A 142 17.50 -1.86 4.77
CA TYR A 142 16.67 -2.78 4.00
C TYR A 142 17.31 -4.17 3.92
N ASN A 143 18.61 -4.25 3.63
CA ASN A 143 19.35 -5.52 3.59
C ASN A 143 19.47 -6.20 4.96
N GLU A 144 19.31 -5.45 6.05
CA GLU A 144 19.27 -5.93 7.43
C GLU A 144 17.85 -6.31 7.89
N ASP A 145 16.85 -6.22 7.01
CA ASP A 145 15.41 -6.45 7.30
C ASP A 145 14.80 -5.44 8.31
N ASP A 146 15.48 -4.31 8.53
CA ASP A 146 14.99 -3.18 9.33
C ASP A 146 14.23 -2.20 8.40
N LEU A 147 13.04 -2.64 7.98
CA LEU A 147 12.22 -1.95 6.99
C LEU A 147 11.75 -0.57 7.44
N GLU A 148 11.51 -0.39 8.75
CA GLU A 148 11.08 0.89 9.33
C GLU A 148 12.19 1.94 9.22
N MET A 149 13.42 1.61 9.62
CA MET A 149 14.55 2.53 9.46
C MET A 149 14.91 2.73 7.98
N ALA A 150 14.79 1.70 7.14
CA ALA A 150 14.98 1.83 5.71
C ALA A 150 14.03 2.87 5.12
N TYR A 151 12.73 2.80 5.48
CA TYR A 151 11.75 3.81 5.10
C TYR A 151 12.16 5.21 5.54
N HIS A 152 12.52 5.41 6.81
CA HIS A 152 12.89 6.75 7.31
C HIS A 152 14.07 7.36 6.55
N PHE A 153 15.09 6.56 6.22
CA PHE A 153 16.21 7.04 5.43
C PHE A 153 15.84 7.34 3.97
N PHE A 154 14.97 6.54 3.34
CA PHE A 154 14.43 6.88 2.03
C PHE A 154 13.57 8.14 2.06
N ASP A 155 12.74 8.33 3.09
CA ASP A 155 11.89 9.51 3.27
C ASP A 155 12.73 10.79 3.34
N LEU A 156 13.80 10.78 4.16
CA LEU A 156 14.74 11.89 4.24
C LEU A 156 15.45 12.17 2.92
N ALA A 157 15.83 11.13 2.17
CA ALA A 157 16.42 11.31 0.84
C ALA A 157 15.39 11.90 -0.15
N GLY A 158 14.12 11.50 -0.04
CA GLY A 158 13.02 11.95 -0.90
C GLY A 158 12.62 13.41 -0.64
N ASP A 159 12.68 13.87 0.61
CA ASP A 159 12.48 15.27 0.97
C ASP A 159 13.51 16.20 0.28
N ILE A 160 14.72 15.70 0.02
CA ILE A 160 15.78 16.46 -0.68
C ILE A 160 15.63 16.36 -2.20
N ALA A 161 15.17 15.22 -2.72
CA ALA A 161 15.09 14.91 -4.14
C ALA A 161 13.67 14.56 -4.59
N PRO A 162 12.75 15.55 -4.64
CA PRO A 162 11.31 15.32 -4.89
C PRO A 162 10.95 14.74 -6.27
N GLN A 163 11.92 14.68 -7.18
CA GLN A 163 11.77 14.18 -8.56
C GLN A 163 12.50 12.84 -8.77
N ASP A 164 13.17 12.29 -7.74
CA ASP A 164 13.88 11.02 -7.85
C ASP A 164 12.91 9.84 -7.72
N THR A 165 12.58 9.27 -8.88
CA THR A 165 11.61 8.18 -8.97
C THR A 165 12.03 6.92 -8.20
N THR A 166 13.34 6.66 -8.08
CA THR A 166 13.83 5.46 -7.37
C THR A 166 13.62 5.62 -5.87
N ILE A 167 13.91 6.80 -5.33
CA ILE A 167 13.72 7.10 -3.91
C ILE A 167 12.25 7.04 -3.55
N HIS A 168 11.38 7.75 -4.28
CA HIS A 168 9.96 7.79 -3.96
C HIS A 168 9.27 6.44 -4.17
N TYR A 169 9.67 5.65 -5.16
CA TYR A 169 9.14 4.29 -5.32
C TYR A 169 9.48 3.40 -4.12
N ASN A 170 10.75 3.38 -3.69
CA ASN A 170 11.16 2.56 -2.56
C ASN A 170 10.55 3.04 -1.24
N ALA A 171 10.52 4.35 -0.99
CA ALA A 171 9.89 4.93 0.19
C ALA A 171 8.39 4.61 0.25
N GLY A 172 7.66 4.85 -0.85
CA GLY A 172 6.23 4.59 -0.93
C GLY A 172 5.88 3.11 -0.80
N PHE A 173 6.67 2.24 -1.43
CA PHE A 173 6.49 0.79 -1.32
C PHE A 173 6.70 0.29 0.12
N LEU A 174 7.80 0.70 0.77
CA LEU A 174 8.07 0.31 2.16
C LEU A 174 7.03 0.86 3.13
N ALA A 175 6.64 2.13 2.97
CA ALA A 175 5.58 2.73 3.77
C ALA A 175 4.27 1.95 3.63
N ASN A 176 3.90 1.53 2.41
CA ASN A 176 2.71 0.72 2.18
C ASN A 176 2.80 -0.65 2.87
N ASP A 177 3.93 -1.34 2.76
CA ASP A 177 4.15 -2.66 3.39
C ASP A 177 4.10 -2.58 4.93
N LEU A 178 4.57 -1.46 5.50
CA LEU A 178 4.53 -1.15 6.92
C LEU A 178 3.15 -0.66 7.41
N GLY A 179 2.18 -0.44 6.51
CA GLY A 179 0.86 0.11 6.83
C GLY A 179 0.86 1.63 7.13
N MET A 180 1.94 2.32 6.78
CA MET A 180 2.09 3.78 6.88
C MET A 180 1.47 4.45 5.64
N TYR A 181 0.15 4.37 5.51
CA TYR A 181 -0.53 4.69 4.26
C TYR A 181 -0.52 6.18 3.88
N GLU A 182 -0.46 7.10 4.84
CA GLU A 182 -0.36 8.53 4.54
C GLU A 182 1.02 8.87 3.95
N GLU A 183 2.06 8.27 4.51
CA GLU A 183 3.43 8.37 4.03
C GLU A 183 3.58 7.69 2.66
N ALA A 184 2.96 6.53 2.47
CA ALA A 184 2.91 5.87 1.16
C ALA A 184 2.26 6.79 0.11
N LYS A 185 1.09 7.36 0.42
CA LYS A 185 0.41 8.34 -0.45
C LYS A 185 1.27 9.57 -0.74
N LYS A 186 2.00 10.11 0.25
CA LYS A 186 2.97 11.21 0.04
C LYS A 186 3.94 10.86 -1.10
N HIS A 187 4.65 9.74 -0.99
CA HIS A 187 5.65 9.36 -2.00
C HIS A 187 5.04 8.97 -3.35
N PHE A 188 3.91 8.26 -3.35
CA PHE A 188 3.21 7.93 -4.59
C PHE A 188 2.70 9.17 -5.32
N ASN A 189 2.18 10.18 -4.62
CA ASN A 189 1.81 11.45 -5.23
C ASN A 189 3.02 12.18 -5.83
N MET A 190 4.18 12.16 -5.16
CA MET A 190 5.41 12.72 -5.74
C MET A 190 5.79 12.04 -7.07
N LEU A 191 5.58 10.72 -7.20
CA LEU A 191 5.80 10.00 -8.47
C LEU A 191 4.82 10.40 -9.57
N LEU A 192 3.58 10.76 -9.23
CA LEU A 192 2.59 11.20 -10.22
C LEU A 192 2.97 12.54 -10.88
N GLU A 193 3.74 13.38 -10.18
CA GLU A 193 4.24 14.67 -10.66
C GLU A 193 5.45 14.55 -11.61
N VAL A 194 6.01 13.34 -11.79
CA VAL A 194 7.16 13.11 -12.69
C VAL A 194 6.65 12.71 -14.08
N ASP A 195 6.84 13.57 -15.09
CA ASP A 195 6.28 13.39 -16.45
C ASP A 195 6.74 12.10 -17.14
N ASP A 196 8.05 11.80 -17.13
CA ASP A 196 8.64 10.68 -17.87
C ASP A 196 8.63 9.33 -17.09
N TYR A 197 7.95 9.28 -15.93
CA TYR A 197 7.85 8.09 -15.10
C TYR A 197 6.65 7.20 -15.49
N ASN A 198 6.82 5.88 -15.45
CA ASN A 198 5.70 4.95 -15.62
C ASN A 198 4.88 4.86 -14.32
N LYS A 199 3.76 5.58 -14.32
CA LYS A 199 2.86 5.76 -13.16
C LYS A 199 1.94 4.57 -12.88
N LEU A 200 1.92 3.53 -13.71
CA LEU A 200 0.90 2.47 -13.61
C LEU A 200 0.86 1.78 -12.24
N ASN A 201 2.00 1.36 -11.71
CA ASN A 201 2.06 0.73 -10.39
C ASN A 201 1.70 1.71 -9.27
N THR A 202 2.08 2.97 -9.41
CA THR A 202 1.70 4.04 -8.47
C THR A 202 0.20 4.20 -8.40
N TYR A 203 -0.49 4.18 -9.54
CA TYR A 203 -1.95 4.20 -9.58
C TYR A 203 -2.56 2.99 -8.88
N TYR A 204 -2.04 1.78 -9.08
CA TYR A 204 -2.54 0.59 -8.38
C TYR A 204 -2.43 0.71 -6.87
N PHE A 205 -1.27 1.13 -6.35
CA PHE A 205 -1.10 1.32 -4.91
C PHE A 205 -2.08 2.35 -4.36
N LEU A 206 -2.22 3.51 -5.02
CA LEU A 206 -3.13 4.57 -4.59
C LEU A 206 -4.60 4.10 -4.61
N VAL A 207 -5.03 3.40 -5.67
CA VAL A 207 -6.39 2.86 -5.75
C VAL A 207 -6.67 1.85 -4.65
N GLN A 208 -5.71 0.95 -4.36
CA GLN A 208 -5.85 -0.02 -3.27
C GLN A 208 -5.92 0.64 -1.90
N ILE A 209 -5.05 1.63 -1.63
CA ILE A 209 -5.07 2.39 -0.37
C ILE A 209 -6.41 3.13 -0.22
N LEU A 210 -6.84 3.86 -1.26
CA LEU A 210 -8.09 4.62 -1.24
C LEU A 210 -9.31 3.71 -1.05
N SER A 211 -9.37 2.60 -1.77
CA SER A 211 -10.52 1.69 -1.73
C SER A 211 -10.59 0.87 -0.44
N GLY A 212 -9.44 0.44 0.08
CA GLY A 212 -9.37 -0.51 1.19
C GLY A 212 -9.14 0.17 2.54
N GLN A 213 -8.12 1.03 2.63
CA GLN A 213 -7.67 1.61 3.91
C GLN A 213 -8.42 2.89 4.25
N ASP A 214 -8.59 3.77 3.26
CA ASP A 214 -9.34 5.01 3.45
C ASP A 214 -10.87 4.80 3.36
N GLU A 215 -11.30 3.61 2.92
CA GLU A 215 -12.70 3.26 2.64
C GLU A 215 -13.41 4.34 1.78
N ASN A 216 -12.67 4.90 0.80
CA ASN A 216 -13.07 6.01 -0.04
C ASN A 216 -13.23 5.57 -1.51
N PRO A 217 -14.34 4.89 -1.86
CA PRO A 217 -14.55 4.38 -3.20
C PRO A 217 -14.70 5.49 -4.25
N GLU A 218 -15.21 6.67 -3.90
CA GLU A 218 -15.27 7.81 -4.80
C GLU A 218 -13.87 8.31 -5.17
N GLY A 219 -12.99 8.51 -4.18
CA GLY A 219 -11.61 8.91 -4.43
C GLY A 219 -10.82 7.85 -5.20
N ALA A 220 -11.02 6.57 -4.89
CA ALA A 220 -10.44 5.48 -5.64
C ALA A 220 -10.92 5.47 -7.11
N TYR A 221 -12.20 5.74 -7.34
CA TYR A 221 -12.77 5.81 -8.69
C TYR A 221 -12.17 6.98 -9.48
N ASP A 222 -12.09 8.16 -8.89
CA ASP A 222 -11.45 9.32 -9.51
C ASP A 222 -9.98 9.03 -9.88
N MET A 223 -9.25 8.32 -9.01
CA MET A 223 -7.88 7.87 -9.27
C MET A 223 -7.80 6.87 -10.43
N VAL A 224 -8.72 5.91 -10.52
CA VAL A 224 -8.81 4.98 -11.66
C VAL A 224 -9.09 5.74 -12.96
N MET A 225 -10.01 6.71 -12.93
CA MET A 225 -10.34 7.49 -14.13
C MET A 225 -9.14 8.30 -14.62
N ALA A 226 -8.41 8.96 -13.71
CA ALA A 226 -7.16 9.63 -14.04
C ALA A 226 -6.12 8.66 -14.63
N ALA A 227 -5.93 7.50 -14.01
CA ALA A 227 -5.01 6.47 -14.52
C ALA A 227 -5.39 5.99 -15.92
N ARG A 228 -6.68 5.91 -16.25
CA ARG A 228 -7.16 5.43 -17.55
C ARG A 228 -7.02 6.46 -18.67
N GLU A 229 -6.80 7.73 -18.36
CA GLU A 229 -6.38 8.72 -19.36
C GLU A 229 -5.01 8.35 -19.96
N ASP A 230 -4.08 7.92 -19.10
CA ASP A 230 -2.73 7.51 -19.47
C ASP A 230 -2.66 6.04 -19.94
N TYR A 231 -3.46 5.17 -19.33
CA TYR A 231 -3.43 3.72 -19.52
C TYR A 231 -4.81 3.14 -19.92
N PRO A 232 -5.44 3.59 -21.03
CA PRO A 232 -6.81 3.22 -21.38
C PRO A 232 -7.01 1.73 -21.69
N GLY A 233 -5.94 1.03 -22.08
CA GLY A 233 -5.94 -0.39 -22.42
C GLY A 233 -5.62 -1.32 -21.25
N ASP A 234 -5.36 -0.79 -20.06
CA ASP A 234 -5.00 -1.61 -18.92
C ASP A 234 -6.22 -2.38 -18.37
N LYS A 235 -6.04 -3.68 -18.18
CA LYS A 235 -7.10 -4.60 -17.76
C LYS A 235 -7.41 -4.48 -16.27
N ILE A 236 -6.39 -4.28 -15.44
CA ILE A 236 -6.54 -4.19 -13.99
C ILE A 236 -7.28 -2.89 -13.65
N LEU A 237 -6.96 -1.78 -14.33
CA LEU A 237 -7.72 -0.53 -14.18
C LEU A 237 -9.18 -0.67 -14.60
N ALA A 238 -9.48 -1.44 -15.65
CA ALA A 238 -10.87 -1.72 -16.04
C ALA A 238 -11.61 -2.56 -14.99
N GLU A 239 -10.92 -3.53 -14.38
CA GLU A 239 -11.48 -4.33 -13.27
C GLU A 239 -11.74 -3.47 -12.03
N TYR A 240 -10.82 -2.58 -11.66
CA TYR A 240 -11.03 -1.61 -10.58
C TYR A 240 -12.19 -0.66 -10.87
N GLU A 241 -12.27 -0.12 -12.09
CA GLU A 241 -13.38 0.75 -12.52
C GLU A 241 -14.73 0.07 -12.27
N ILE A 242 -14.88 -1.16 -12.78
CA ILE A 242 -16.13 -1.92 -12.64
C ILE A 242 -16.42 -2.23 -11.17
N GLN A 243 -15.43 -2.66 -10.41
CA GLN A 243 -15.60 -2.93 -8.97
C GLN A 243 -16.08 -1.70 -8.20
N LEU A 244 -15.47 -0.55 -8.44
CA LEU A 244 -15.79 0.69 -7.75
C LEU A 244 -17.17 1.21 -8.17
N LEU A 245 -17.53 1.11 -9.45
CA LEU A 245 -18.89 1.45 -9.92
C LEU A 245 -19.96 0.59 -9.22
N LEU A 246 -19.70 -0.71 -9.03
CA LEU A 246 -20.60 -1.59 -8.28
C LEU A 246 -20.72 -1.18 -6.81
N GLN A 247 -19.59 -0.87 -6.15
CA GLN A 247 -19.58 -0.40 -4.77
C GLN A 247 -20.33 0.94 -4.60
N LEU A 248 -20.25 1.82 -5.60
CA LEU A 248 -20.96 3.10 -5.67
C LEU A 248 -22.41 2.97 -6.13
N ASN A 249 -22.93 1.75 -6.33
CA ASN A 249 -24.27 1.46 -6.87
C ASN A 249 -24.56 2.09 -8.26
N LYS A 250 -23.53 2.35 -9.06
CA LYS A 250 -23.63 2.89 -10.42
C LYS A 250 -23.77 1.76 -11.45
N MET A 251 -24.87 1.03 -11.37
CA MET A 251 -25.06 -0.24 -12.10
C MET A 251 -25.04 -0.07 -13.63
N ASP A 252 -25.64 1.00 -14.17
CA ASP A 252 -25.68 1.25 -15.61
C ASP A 252 -24.29 1.56 -16.18
N GLU A 253 -23.51 2.37 -15.45
CA GLU A 253 -22.12 2.68 -15.80
C GLU A 253 -21.26 1.41 -15.72
N ALA A 254 -21.42 0.61 -14.65
CA ALA A 254 -20.71 -0.66 -14.49
C ALA A 254 -20.99 -1.62 -15.66
N MET A 255 -22.25 -1.74 -16.09
CA MET A 255 -22.64 -2.57 -17.22
C MET A 255 -22.00 -2.09 -18.53
N ALA A 256 -21.95 -0.77 -18.76
CA ALA A 256 -21.28 -0.21 -19.93
C ALA A 256 -19.77 -0.52 -19.92
N SER A 257 -19.11 -0.40 -18.78
CA SER A 257 -17.68 -0.70 -18.62
C SER A 257 -17.39 -2.19 -18.76
N ILE A 258 -18.25 -3.07 -18.22
CA ILE A 258 -18.19 -4.54 -18.46
C ILE A 258 -18.30 -4.86 -19.94
N GLN A 259 -19.28 -4.28 -20.65
CA GLN A 259 -19.44 -4.52 -22.09
C GLN A 259 -18.24 -4.05 -22.90
N ASN A 260 -17.58 -2.96 -22.49
CA ASN A 260 -16.34 -2.51 -23.11
C ASN A 260 -15.19 -3.50 -22.83
N ALA A 261 -15.00 -3.88 -21.57
CA ALA A 261 -13.97 -4.83 -21.15
C ALA A 261 -14.10 -6.17 -21.90
N LEU A 262 -15.31 -6.74 -22.00
CA LEU A 262 -15.59 -7.99 -22.71
C LEU A 262 -15.43 -7.89 -24.24
N LYS A 263 -15.50 -6.69 -24.84
CA LYS A 263 -15.16 -6.54 -26.27
C LYS A 263 -13.67 -6.76 -26.51
N ASN A 264 -12.83 -6.33 -25.57
CA ASN A 264 -11.37 -6.44 -25.66
C ASN A 264 -10.87 -7.80 -25.17
N ASP A 265 -11.51 -8.35 -24.13
CA ASP A 265 -11.20 -9.65 -23.56
C ASP A 265 -12.48 -10.47 -23.28
N PRO A 266 -13.02 -11.15 -24.31
CA PRO A 266 -14.30 -11.85 -24.21
C PRO A 266 -14.33 -13.00 -23.20
N ASN A 267 -13.16 -13.50 -22.81
CA ASN A 267 -13.01 -14.65 -21.92
C ASN A 267 -12.39 -14.25 -20.57
N ASN A 268 -12.49 -13.00 -20.15
CA ASN A 268 -12.07 -12.62 -18.80
C ASN A 268 -13.12 -13.14 -17.79
N ALA A 269 -12.74 -14.18 -17.03
CA ALA A 269 -13.61 -14.84 -16.08
C ALA A 269 -14.17 -13.91 -14.99
N SER A 270 -13.35 -12.99 -14.46
CA SER A 270 -13.75 -12.00 -13.46
C SER A 270 -14.78 -11.01 -14.00
N ILE A 271 -14.59 -10.51 -15.23
CA ILE A 271 -15.54 -9.60 -15.86
C ILE A 271 -16.85 -10.31 -16.25
N LEU A 272 -16.78 -11.56 -16.73
CA LEU A 272 -17.95 -12.38 -17.01
C LEU A 272 -18.77 -12.63 -15.73
N LEU A 273 -18.11 -12.91 -14.60
CA LEU A 273 -18.78 -13.02 -13.31
C LEU A 273 -19.51 -11.73 -12.94
N ARG A 274 -18.84 -10.57 -13.05
CA ARG A 274 -19.47 -9.26 -12.75
C ARG A 274 -20.64 -8.94 -13.69
N SER A 275 -20.55 -9.36 -14.95
CA SER A 275 -21.67 -9.29 -15.91
C SER A 275 -22.87 -10.12 -15.44
N GLY A 276 -22.63 -11.37 -15.04
CA GLY A 276 -23.65 -12.25 -14.50
C GLY A 276 -24.32 -11.67 -13.25
N TYR A 277 -23.52 -11.12 -12.33
CA TYR A 277 -24.00 -10.46 -11.12
C TYR A 277 -24.94 -9.29 -11.42
N LEU A 278 -24.58 -8.41 -12.36
CA LEU A 278 -25.45 -7.29 -12.71
C LEU A 278 -26.75 -7.74 -13.39
N LYS A 279 -26.68 -8.77 -14.26
CA LYS A 279 -27.86 -9.35 -14.89
C LYS A 279 -28.80 -9.94 -13.84
N GLU A 280 -28.27 -10.68 -12.87
CA GLU A 280 -29.01 -11.23 -11.74
C GLU A 280 -29.72 -10.12 -10.96
N LYS A 281 -29.01 -9.03 -10.61
CA LYS A 281 -29.61 -7.87 -9.92
C LYS A 281 -30.67 -7.15 -10.74
N SER A 282 -30.57 -7.17 -12.07
CA SER A 282 -31.57 -6.61 -12.97
C SER A 282 -32.77 -7.54 -13.22
N GLY A 283 -32.73 -8.79 -12.75
CA GLY A 283 -33.75 -9.81 -12.94
C GLY A 283 -33.58 -10.67 -14.20
N ASP A 284 -32.54 -10.46 -15.01
CA ASP A 284 -32.18 -11.32 -16.14
C ASP A 284 -31.43 -12.56 -15.64
N MET A 285 -32.18 -13.47 -15.02
CA MET A 285 -31.65 -14.64 -14.36
C MET A 285 -31.12 -15.69 -15.36
N GLU A 286 -31.73 -15.82 -16.54
CA GLU A 286 -31.22 -16.66 -17.62
C GLU A 286 -29.88 -16.13 -18.15
N GLY A 287 -29.80 -14.83 -18.45
CA GLY A 287 -28.57 -14.21 -18.92
C GLY A 287 -27.46 -14.21 -17.87
N ALA A 288 -27.82 -14.11 -16.58
CA ALA A 288 -26.88 -14.26 -15.48
C ALA A 288 -26.26 -15.65 -15.45
N LEU A 289 -27.09 -16.70 -15.56
CA LEU A 289 -26.61 -18.09 -15.58
C LEU A 289 -25.71 -18.37 -16.79
N GLU A 290 -26.02 -17.79 -17.95
CA GLU A 290 -25.17 -17.90 -19.13
C GLU A 290 -23.79 -17.28 -18.89
N ASP A 291 -23.73 -16.07 -18.32
CA ASP A 291 -22.47 -15.37 -18.06
C ASP A 291 -21.64 -16.03 -16.96
N TYR A 292 -22.27 -16.51 -15.88
CA TYR A 292 -21.59 -17.28 -14.83
C TYR A 292 -21.00 -18.59 -15.38
N LYS A 293 -21.74 -19.31 -16.24
CA LYS A 293 -21.20 -20.50 -16.92
C LYS A 293 -20.01 -20.17 -17.82
N LYS A 294 -20.09 -19.08 -18.59
CA LYS A 294 -18.94 -18.63 -19.40
C LYS A 294 -17.75 -18.24 -18.54
N SER A 295 -17.97 -17.66 -17.36
CA SER A 295 -16.90 -17.38 -16.38
C SER A 295 -16.19 -18.67 -15.95
N VAL A 296 -16.94 -19.73 -15.64
CA VAL A 296 -16.38 -21.06 -15.32
C VAL A 296 -15.69 -21.72 -16.52
N GLU A 297 -16.23 -21.55 -17.73
CA GLU A 297 -15.59 -22.07 -18.95
C GLU A 297 -14.27 -21.36 -19.25
N ALA A 298 -14.19 -20.05 -18.96
CA ALA A 298 -13.00 -19.25 -19.13
C ALA A 298 -11.91 -19.60 -18.10
N ASP A 299 -12.29 -19.79 -16.84
CA ASP A 299 -11.41 -20.26 -15.78
C ASP A 299 -12.11 -21.28 -14.86
N PRO A 300 -11.89 -22.59 -15.09
CA PRO A 300 -12.48 -23.65 -14.27
C PRO A 300 -12.00 -23.67 -12.81
N GLU A 301 -10.85 -23.06 -12.50
CA GLU A 301 -10.31 -22.96 -11.13
C GLU A 301 -10.75 -21.66 -10.44
N PHE A 302 -11.59 -20.85 -11.08
CA PHE A 302 -12.13 -19.65 -10.46
C PHE A 302 -13.24 -20.02 -9.47
N TYR A 303 -12.93 -19.88 -8.18
CA TYR A 303 -13.85 -20.22 -7.09
C TYR A 303 -15.20 -19.51 -7.24
N ASP A 304 -15.19 -18.18 -7.43
CA ASP A 304 -16.43 -17.39 -7.49
C ASP A 304 -17.29 -17.80 -8.69
N GLY A 305 -16.69 -18.02 -9.86
CA GLY A 305 -17.42 -18.52 -11.04
C GLY A 305 -18.19 -19.80 -10.74
N ASN A 306 -17.53 -20.77 -10.10
CA ASN A 306 -18.17 -22.03 -9.70
C ASN A 306 -19.25 -21.80 -8.63
N PHE A 307 -18.92 -21.06 -7.58
CA PHE A 307 -19.85 -20.80 -6.46
C PHE A 307 -21.13 -20.09 -6.94
N TYR A 308 -21.01 -18.99 -7.68
CA TYR A 308 -22.16 -18.21 -8.14
C TYR A 308 -22.99 -18.96 -9.19
N THR A 309 -22.36 -19.76 -10.06
CA THR A 309 -23.10 -20.64 -10.99
C THR A 309 -23.96 -21.64 -10.23
N GLY A 310 -23.38 -22.34 -9.25
CA GLY A 310 -24.10 -23.29 -8.41
C GLY A 310 -25.20 -22.61 -7.59
N ALA A 311 -24.91 -21.46 -6.98
CA ALA A 311 -25.87 -20.71 -6.17
C ALA A 311 -27.10 -20.29 -6.97
N LEU A 312 -26.91 -19.75 -8.17
CA LEU A 312 -28.02 -19.34 -9.02
C LEU A 312 -28.88 -20.54 -9.45
N MET A 313 -28.28 -21.72 -9.69
CA MET A 313 -29.05 -22.94 -9.94
C MET A 313 -29.89 -23.37 -8.73
N LEU A 314 -29.37 -23.24 -7.52
CA LEU A 314 -30.15 -23.51 -6.30
C LEU A 314 -31.29 -22.52 -6.12
N ASP A 315 -31.10 -21.25 -6.46
CA ASP A 315 -32.16 -20.25 -6.44
C ASP A 315 -33.27 -20.59 -7.43
N ARG A 316 -32.95 -21.07 -8.63
CA ARG A 316 -33.95 -21.59 -9.57
C ARG A 316 -34.71 -22.79 -9.04
N ALA A 317 -34.02 -23.74 -8.40
CA ALA A 317 -34.68 -24.88 -7.77
C ALA A 317 -35.67 -24.41 -6.68
N ARG A 318 -35.27 -23.46 -5.84
CA ARG A 318 -36.11 -22.89 -4.77
C ARG A 318 -37.30 -22.12 -5.33
N GLU A 319 -37.11 -21.35 -6.41
CA GLU A 319 -38.17 -20.63 -7.12
C GLU A 319 -39.25 -21.61 -7.63
N ILE A 320 -38.84 -22.67 -8.32
CA ILE A 320 -39.75 -23.72 -8.80
C ILE A 320 -40.53 -24.36 -7.65
N LEU A 321 -39.86 -24.67 -6.53
CA LEU A 321 -40.53 -25.24 -5.36
C LEU A 321 -41.47 -24.25 -4.67
N ALA A 322 -41.13 -22.95 -4.65
CA ALA A 322 -41.99 -21.91 -4.11
C ALA A 322 -43.25 -21.74 -4.98
N GLU A 323 -43.10 -21.72 -6.31
CA GLU A 323 -44.22 -21.72 -7.25
C GLU A 323 -45.12 -22.93 -7.05
N LEU A 324 -44.52 -24.14 -6.96
CA LEU A 324 -45.27 -25.37 -6.70
C LEU A 324 -46.08 -25.28 -5.41
N ASN A 325 -45.47 -24.81 -4.31
CA ASN A 325 -46.14 -24.68 -3.02
C ASN A 325 -47.26 -23.63 -2.99
N ALA A 326 -47.28 -22.70 -3.95
CA ALA A 326 -48.30 -21.67 -4.08
C ALA A 326 -49.51 -22.11 -4.94
N LEU A 327 -49.46 -23.29 -5.57
CA LEU A 327 -50.53 -23.81 -6.41
C LEU A 327 -51.75 -24.28 -5.58
N PRO A 328 -52.98 -24.14 -6.11
CA PRO A 328 -54.17 -24.82 -5.59
C PRO A 328 -54.02 -26.35 -5.59
N ASP A 329 -54.74 -27.06 -4.70
CA ASP A 329 -54.62 -28.53 -4.52
C ASP A 329 -54.75 -29.33 -5.82
N ASP A 330 -55.67 -28.96 -6.71
CA ASP A 330 -55.92 -29.63 -7.98
C ASP A 330 -54.78 -29.43 -8.99
N GLU A 331 -54.23 -28.22 -9.09
CA GLU A 331 -53.05 -27.94 -9.91
C GLU A 331 -51.77 -28.53 -9.31
N TRP A 332 -51.67 -28.57 -7.99
CA TRP A 332 -50.55 -29.17 -7.28
C TRP A 332 -50.48 -30.67 -7.55
N GLU A 333 -51.62 -31.38 -7.48
CA GLU A 333 -51.68 -32.82 -7.79
C GLU A 333 -51.23 -33.10 -9.23
N GLU A 334 -51.60 -32.25 -10.18
CA GLU A 334 -51.20 -32.37 -11.59
C GLU A 334 -49.70 -32.06 -11.82
N LYS A 335 -49.18 -31.00 -11.21
CA LYS A 335 -47.84 -30.44 -11.56
C LYS A 335 -46.70 -30.89 -10.66
N SER A 336 -46.99 -31.37 -9.45
CA SER A 336 -45.99 -31.66 -8.40
C SER A 336 -44.86 -32.59 -8.84
N GLU A 337 -45.17 -33.66 -9.58
CA GLU A 337 -44.14 -34.58 -10.09
C GLU A 337 -43.19 -33.87 -11.06
N SER A 338 -43.75 -33.14 -12.03
CA SER A 338 -42.97 -32.45 -13.06
C SER A 338 -42.13 -31.29 -12.52
N MET A 339 -42.71 -30.44 -11.67
CA MET A 339 -42.01 -29.30 -11.06
C MET A 339 -41.01 -29.77 -10.00
N GLY A 340 -41.35 -30.79 -9.22
CA GLY A 340 -40.44 -31.40 -8.27
C GLY A 340 -39.20 -31.98 -8.96
N LYS A 341 -39.40 -32.68 -10.08
CA LYS A 341 -38.28 -33.16 -10.90
C LYS A 341 -37.46 -32.02 -11.50
N ALA A 342 -38.10 -30.97 -12.02
CA ALA A 342 -37.37 -29.82 -12.55
C ALA A 342 -36.49 -29.14 -11.49
N ALA A 343 -36.98 -29.01 -10.25
CA ALA A 343 -36.18 -28.51 -9.14
C ALA A 343 -35.02 -29.46 -8.80
N ASP A 344 -35.27 -30.76 -8.74
CA ASP A 344 -34.24 -31.78 -8.48
C ASP A 344 -33.16 -31.79 -9.59
N ASP A 345 -33.52 -31.59 -10.86
CA ASP A 345 -32.57 -31.45 -11.97
C ASP A 345 -31.63 -30.23 -11.79
N TYR A 346 -32.12 -29.11 -11.21
CA TYR A 346 -31.26 -27.96 -10.88
C TYR A 346 -30.35 -28.25 -9.68
N TYR A 347 -30.85 -28.94 -8.66
CA TYR A 347 -30.03 -29.41 -7.54
C TYR A 347 -28.90 -30.32 -8.03
N GLU A 348 -29.19 -31.25 -8.94
CA GLU A 348 -28.18 -32.14 -9.54
C GLU A 348 -27.13 -31.37 -10.35
N GLN A 349 -27.56 -30.39 -11.15
CA GLN A 349 -26.64 -29.56 -11.93
C GLN A 349 -25.75 -28.66 -11.08
N ALA A 350 -26.18 -28.25 -9.89
CA ALA A 350 -25.39 -27.41 -8.99
C ALA A 350 -24.23 -28.16 -8.32
N ILE A 351 -24.36 -29.48 -8.09
CA ILE A 351 -23.35 -30.31 -7.41
C ILE A 351 -21.94 -30.17 -8.03
N PRO A 352 -21.72 -30.33 -9.35
CA PRO A 352 -20.37 -30.26 -9.90
C PRO A 352 -19.70 -28.91 -9.65
N TYR A 353 -20.45 -27.80 -9.70
CA TYR A 353 -19.90 -26.47 -9.44
C TYR A 353 -19.49 -26.29 -7.98
N PHE A 354 -20.35 -26.68 -7.02
CA PHE A 354 -19.98 -26.60 -5.60
C PHE A 354 -18.88 -27.60 -5.23
N THR A 355 -18.86 -28.78 -5.85
CA THR A 355 -17.77 -29.74 -5.67
C THR A 355 -16.46 -29.14 -6.12
N LYS A 356 -16.44 -28.47 -7.29
CA LYS A 356 -15.25 -27.79 -7.80
C LYS A 356 -14.83 -26.60 -6.92
N ALA A 357 -15.78 -25.80 -6.46
CA ALA A 357 -15.52 -24.72 -5.49
C ALA A 357 -14.87 -25.26 -4.20
N LEU A 358 -15.33 -26.41 -3.70
CA LEU A 358 -14.73 -27.08 -2.53
C LEU A 358 -13.36 -27.69 -2.83
N GLU A 359 -13.11 -28.20 -4.03
CA GLU A 359 -11.76 -28.64 -4.42
C GLU A 359 -10.75 -27.49 -4.37
N ILE A 360 -11.16 -26.28 -4.77
CA ILE A 360 -10.33 -25.06 -4.74
C ILE A 360 -10.13 -24.57 -3.31
N GLN A 361 -11.17 -24.61 -2.47
CA GLN A 361 -11.13 -24.23 -1.06
C GLN A 361 -11.58 -25.38 -0.15
N PRO A 362 -10.70 -26.35 0.19
CA PRO A 362 -11.08 -27.60 0.85
C PRO A 362 -11.72 -27.46 2.22
N ASP A 363 -11.44 -26.37 2.94
CA ASP A 363 -11.93 -26.13 4.30
C ASP A 363 -13.14 -25.17 4.34
N ASN A 364 -13.71 -24.83 3.18
CA ASN A 364 -14.86 -23.93 3.10
C ASN A 364 -16.13 -24.62 3.61
N THR A 365 -16.48 -24.37 4.87
CA THR A 365 -17.63 -24.99 5.53
C THR A 365 -18.95 -24.59 4.91
N ASP A 366 -19.08 -23.37 4.39
CA ASP A 366 -20.33 -22.88 3.79
C ASP A 366 -20.67 -23.71 2.54
N VAL A 367 -19.67 -24.00 1.70
CA VAL A 367 -19.85 -24.86 0.52
C VAL A 367 -20.15 -26.31 0.93
N MET A 368 -19.51 -26.82 2.00
CA MET A 368 -19.83 -28.16 2.52
C MET A 368 -21.27 -28.27 3.01
N GLU A 369 -21.79 -27.23 3.69
CA GLU A 369 -23.17 -27.18 4.15
C GLU A 369 -24.15 -27.19 2.99
N VAL A 370 -23.87 -26.42 1.94
CA VAL A 370 -24.66 -26.44 0.71
C VAL A 370 -24.67 -27.83 0.10
N LEU A 371 -23.51 -28.47 -0.06
CA LEU A 371 -23.42 -29.83 -0.61
C LEU A 371 -24.15 -30.87 0.27
N PHE A 372 -24.06 -30.75 1.60
CA PHE A 372 -24.83 -31.56 2.54
C PHE A 372 -26.34 -31.42 2.31
N GLN A 373 -26.85 -30.18 2.23
CA GLN A 373 -28.26 -29.89 2.01
C GLN A 373 -28.75 -30.41 0.66
N VAL A 374 -27.98 -30.18 -0.41
CA VAL A 374 -28.30 -30.63 -1.76
C VAL A 374 -28.34 -32.17 -1.83
N HIS A 375 -27.36 -32.86 -1.26
CA HIS A 375 -27.37 -34.32 -1.23
C HIS A 375 -28.48 -34.90 -0.34
N THR A 376 -28.85 -34.21 0.75
CA THR A 376 -29.99 -34.59 1.59
C THR A 376 -31.30 -34.47 0.80
N ARG A 377 -31.50 -33.36 0.08
CA ARG A 377 -32.66 -33.14 -0.80
C ARG A 377 -32.79 -34.24 -1.86
N LEU A 378 -31.67 -34.59 -2.50
CA LEU A 378 -31.59 -35.64 -3.53
C LEU A 378 -31.53 -37.06 -2.96
N LYS A 379 -31.67 -37.24 -1.64
CA LYS A 379 -31.63 -38.55 -0.94
C LYS A 379 -30.35 -39.34 -1.20
N ASN A 380 -29.22 -38.65 -1.44
CA ASN A 380 -27.90 -39.26 -1.52
C ASN A 380 -27.28 -39.34 -0.11
N GLU A 381 -27.79 -40.27 0.69
CA GLU A 381 -27.41 -40.43 2.11
C GLU A 381 -25.90 -40.63 2.31
N ALA A 382 -25.24 -41.35 1.40
CA ALA A 382 -23.81 -41.60 1.51
C ALA A 382 -22.98 -40.31 1.41
N LYS A 383 -23.31 -39.43 0.46
CA LYS A 383 -22.62 -38.15 0.30
C LYS A 383 -23.01 -37.13 1.37
N ALA A 384 -24.28 -37.10 1.76
CA ALA A 384 -24.71 -36.26 2.89
C ALA A 384 -23.95 -36.63 4.18
N GLU A 385 -23.84 -37.92 4.50
CA GLU A 385 -23.10 -38.37 5.69
C GLU A 385 -21.59 -38.09 5.59
N GLU A 386 -21.00 -38.11 4.39
CA GLU A 386 -19.62 -37.71 4.17
C GLU A 386 -19.39 -36.24 4.57
N TYR A 387 -20.21 -35.31 4.06
CA TYR A 387 -20.08 -33.89 4.38
C TYR A 387 -20.44 -33.59 5.84
N ASN A 388 -21.44 -34.26 6.39
CA ASN A 388 -21.81 -34.12 7.80
C ASN A 388 -20.62 -34.44 8.73
N LYS A 389 -19.87 -35.51 8.46
CA LYS A 389 -18.68 -35.85 9.24
C LYS A 389 -17.61 -34.76 9.18
N LYS A 390 -17.31 -34.25 7.98
CA LYS A 390 -16.34 -33.15 7.81
C LYS A 390 -16.78 -31.89 8.54
N LEU A 391 -18.08 -31.55 8.47
CA LEU A 391 -18.64 -30.41 9.19
C LEU A 391 -18.59 -30.60 10.71
N ILE A 392 -18.82 -31.80 11.23
CA ILE A 392 -18.63 -32.10 12.66
C ILE A 392 -17.17 -31.92 13.08
N GLU A 393 -16.23 -32.33 12.24
CA GLU A 393 -14.79 -32.16 12.52
C GLU A 393 -14.38 -30.68 12.56
N LEU A 394 -14.92 -29.86 11.66
CA LEU A 394 -14.55 -28.43 11.52
C LEU A 394 -15.35 -27.48 12.43
N LYS A 395 -16.66 -27.70 12.55
CA LYS A 395 -17.61 -26.82 13.29
C LYS A 395 -18.10 -27.43 14.61
N GLY A 396 -17.84 -28.71 14.87
CA GLY A 396 -18.31 -29.43 16.05
C GLY A 396 -19.64 -30.17 15.86
N PRO A 397 -20.04 -31.03 16.82
CA PRO A 397 -21.18 -31.95 16.67
C PRO A 397 -22.55 -31.27 16.55
N ASN A 398 -22.66 -29.99 16.93
CA ASN A 398 -23.91 -29.23 16.92
C ASN A 398 -23.95 -28.21 15.76
N TRP A 399 -23.16 -28.41 14.70
CA TRP A 399 -23.08 -27.45 13.58
C TRP A 399 -24.43 -27.18 12.89
N ILE A 400 -25.39 -28.11 13.00
CA ILE A 400 -26.75 -27.99 12.45
C ILE A 400 -27.64 -27.04 13.29
N GLU A 401 -27.26 -26.74 14.54
CA GLU A 401 -28.09 -25.95 15.48
C GLU A 401 -27.83 -24.43 15.43
N GLY A 402 -26.82 -23.97 14.70
CA GLY A 402 -26.44 -22.56 14.55
C GLY A 402 -26.59 -22.09 13.12
#